data_AF-A0A846GSH6-F1
#
_entry.id   AF-A0A846GSH6-F1
#
_cell.length_a   1.000
_cell.length_b   1.000
_cell.length_c   1.000
_cell.angle_alpha   90.00
_cell.angle_beta   90.00
_cell.angle_gamma   90.00
#
_symmetry.space_group_name_H-M   'P 1'
#
loop_
_entity.id
_entity.type
_entity.pdbx_description
1 polymer ?
#
loop_
_entity_poly.entity_id
_entity_poly.type
_entity_poly.pdbx_seq_one_letter_code
_entity_poly.pdbx_strand_id
1 'polypeptide(L)' 'MSNYTWEYIQKHPKPTKRLLGINYYEQLIKLIEQGNLIAKKKQEENEKNKIRLIKAGGGNHPKLSEE' A
#
# COMPACT_ATOMS: atom_id res chain seq x y z
N MET A 1 -2.89 -8.58 11.20
CA MET A 1 -1.65 -9.38 11.06
C MET A 1 -0.61 -8.76 11.97
N SER A 2 -0.15 -9.47 13.01
CA SER A 2 1.07 -9.05 13.70
C SER A 2 2.26 -9.44 12.82
N ASN A 3 3.04 -8.45 12.42
CA ASN A 3 4.26 -8.63 11.65
C ASN A 3 5.44 -8.45 12.62
N TYR A 4 6.20 -9.53 12.85
CA TYR A 4 7.32 -9.55 13.79
C TYR A 4 8.28 -8.36 13.58
N THR A 5 8.59 -8.05 12.32
CA THR A 5 9.46 -6.94 11.95
C THR A 5 8.85 -5.59 12.35
N TRP A 6 7.54 -5.41 12.13
CA TRP A 6 6.85 -4.17 12.52
C TRP A 6 6.84 -3.96 14.03
N GLU A 7 6.56 -5.01 14.80
CA GLU A 7 6.61 -4.94 16.27
C GLU A 7 8.02 -4.66 16.80
N TYR A 8 9.04 -5.24 16.16
CA TYR A 8 10.43 -5.01 16.52
C TYR A 8 10.85 -3.56 16.26
N ILE A 9 10.52 -3.03 15.08
CA ILE A 9 10.79 -1.64 14.69
C ILE A 9 10.18 -0.66 15.71
N GLN A 10 8.95 -0.94 16.16
CA GLN A 10 8.23 -0.16 17.17
C GLN A 10 8.89 -0.19 18.54
N LYS A 11 9.33 -1.35 19.00
CA LYS A 11 9.95 -1.53 20.32
C LYS A 11 11.38 -0.99 20.39
N HIS A 12 12.04 -0.82 19.24
CA HIS A 12 13.46 -0.46 19.16
C HIS A 12 13.72 0.81 18.32
N PRO A 13 13.21 2.00 18.71
CA PRO A 13 13.31 3.22 17.90
C PRO A 13 14.76 3.70 17.68
N LYS A 14 15.67 3.47 18.63
CA LYS A 14 17.09 3.86 18.52
C LYS A 14 17.85 3.00 17.49
N PRO A 15 17.85 1.64 17.59
CA PRO A 15 18.39 0.78 16.54
C PRO A 15 17.75 1.02 15.17
N THR A 16 16.43 1.17 15.13
CA THR A 16 15.68 1.48 13.90
C THR A 16 16.19 2.77 13.25
N LYS A 17 16.35 3.85 14.03
CA LYS A 17 16.89 5.12 13.53
C LYS A 17 18.33 5.00 13.05
N ARG A 18 19.17 4.23 13.76
CA ARG A 18 20.55 3.97 13.34
C ARG A 18 20.63 3.24 12.01
N LEU A 19 19.77 2.24 11.81
CA LEU A 19 19.77 1.39 10.62
C LEU A 19 19.15 2.11 9.41
N LEU A 20 17.99 2.73 9.60
CA LEU A 20 17.21 3.35 8.52
C LEU A 20 17.58 4.82 8.28
N GLY A 21 18.30 5.45 9.20
CA GLY A 21 18.68 6.87 9.11
C GLY A 21 17.51 7.86 9.32
N ILE A 22 16.31 7.36 9.62
CA ILE A 22 15.08 8.17 9.73
C ILE A 22 14.44 8.04 11.12
N ASN A 23 13.75 9.08 11.56
CA ASN A 23 12.99 9.06 12.79
C ASN A 23 11.74 8.16 12.63
N TYR A 24 11.61 7.16 13.51
CA TYR A 24 10.50 6.20 13.50
C TYR A 24 9.13 6.90 13.55
N TYR A 25 8.88 7.71 14.58
CA TYR A 25 7.52 8.24 14.82
C TYR A 25 7.08 9.25 13.76
N GLU A 26 7.99 10.12 13.31
CA GLU A 26 7.61 11.27 12.50
C GLU A 26 7.80 11.04 11.01
N GLN A 27 8.80 10.25 10.60
CA GLN A 27 9.16 10.10 9.20
C GLN A 27 8.68 8.75 8.66
N LEU A 28 9.00 7.65 9.35
CA LEU A 28 8.62 6.31 8.87
C LEU A 28 7.09 6.14 8.82
N ILE A 29 6.37 6.56 9.86
CA ILE A 29 4.90 6.47 9.88
C ILE A 29 4.29 7.30 8.74
N LYS A 30 4.74 8.54 8.54
CA LYS A 30 4.24 9.41 7.46
C LYS A 30 4.51 8.81 6.08
N LEU A 31 5.69 8.23 5.87
CA LEU A 31 6.05 7.58 4.61
C LEU A 31 5.14 6.38 4.32
N ILE A 32 4.85 5.57 5.34
CA ILE A 32 3.93 4.42 5.20
C ILE A 32 2.52 4.90 4.83
N GLU A 33 2.02 5.93 5.51
CA GLU A 33 0.71 6.50 5.23
C GLU A 33 0.63 7.06 3.80
N GLN A 34 1.65 7.83 3.38
CA GLN A 34 1.75 8.34 2.01
C GLN A 34 1.82 7.21 0.97
N GLY A 35 2.60 6.16 1.24
CA GLY A 35 2.69 4.99 0.38
C GLY A 35 1.34 4.29 0.21
N ASN A 36 0.59 4.12 1.31
CA ASN A 36 -0.75 3.54 1.28
C ASN A 36 -1.73 4.41 0.49
N LEU A 37 -1.67 5.73 0.64
CA LEU A 37 -2.50 6.67 -0.14
C LEU A 37 -2.20 6.60 -1.64
N ILE A 38 -0.92 6.56 -2.02
CA ILE A 38 -0.51 6.42 -3.42
C ILE A 38 -0.97 5.07 -3.98
N ALA A 39 -0.78 3.98 -3.23
CA ALA A 39 -1.23 2.65 -3.64
C ALA A 39 -2.74 2.62 -3.86
N LYS A 40 -3.52 3.21 -2.94
CA LYS A 40 -4.98 3.31 -3.07
C LYS A 40 -5.39 4.12 -4.31
N LYS A 41 -4.78 5.29 -4.52
CA LYS A 41 -5.04 6.12 -5.72
C LYS A 41 -4.72 5.37 -7.01
N LYS A 42 -3.59 4.67 -7.05
CA LYS A 42 -3.19 3.86 -8.20
C LYS A 42 -4.18 2.70 -8.44
N GLN A 43 -4.68 2.08 -7.38
CA GLN A 43 -5.71 1.05 -7.49
C GLN A 43 -7.02 1.63 -8.03
N GLU A 44 -7.46 2.79 -7.52
CA GLU A 44 -8.66 3.48 -8.03
C GLU A 44 -8.51 3.88 -9.50
N GLU A 45 -7.34 4.38 -9.90
CA GLU A 45 -7.03 4.73 -11.29
C GLU A 45 -7.04 3.48 -12.19
N ASN A 46 -6.39 2.40 -11.76
CA ASN A 46 -6.42 1.13 -12.47
C ASN A 46 -7.85 0.60 -12.62
N GLU A 47 -8.69 0.73 -11.60
CA GLU A 47 -10.10 0.31 -11.67
C GLU A 47 -10.94 1.20 -12.58
N LYS A 48 -10.63 2.50 -12.70
CA LYS A 48 -11.25 3.43 -13.66
C LYS A 48 -10.85 3.15 -15.10
N ASN A 49 -9.56 2.90 -15.32
CA ASN A 49 -8.97 2.66 -16.65
C ASN A 49 -9.20 1.21 -17.12
N LYS A 50 -9.74 0.34 -16.26
CA LYS A 50 -10.06 -1.04 -16.63
C LYS A 50 -11.09 -1.04 -17.75
N ILE A 51 -10.70 -1.54 -18.92
CA ILE A 51 -11.62 -1.77 -20.03
C ILE A 51 -12.56 -2.90 -19.62
N ARG A 52 -13.82 -2.57 -19.34
CA ARG A 52 -14.86 -3.53 -18.95
C ARG A 52 -15.94 -3.57 -20.02
N LEU A 53 -16.26 -4.77 -20.50
CA LEU A 53 -17.37 -4.98 -21.44
C LEU A 53 -18.75 -4.75 -20.76
N ILE A 54 -18.82 -4.90 -19.43
CA ILE A 54 -20.05 -4.78 -18.64
C ILE A 54 -19.83 -3.96 -17.35
N LYS A 55 -20.91 -3.37 -16.82
CA LYS A 55 -20.90 -2.65 -15.53
C LYS A 55 -20.49 -3.58 -14.38
N ALA A 56 -19.88 -2.99 -13.34
CA ALA A 56 -19.54 -3.69 -12.10
C ALA A 56 -20.81 -4.30 -11.45
N GLY A 57 -20.71 -5.53 -10.93
CA GLY A 57 -21.77 -6.17 -10.15
C GLY A 57 -22.64 -7.20 -10.87
N GLY A 58 -22.45 -7.41 -12.18
CA GLY A 58 -23.21 -8.40 -12.96
C GLY A 58 -22.74 -9.85 -12.83
N GLY A 59 -21.91 -10.18 -11.84
CA GLY A 59 -21.37 -11.54 -11.60
C GLY A 59 -20.31 -12.04 -12.59
N ASN A 60 -20.13 -11.39 -13.74
CA ASN A 60 -19.12 -11.79 -14.73
C ASN A 60 -17.78 -11.10 -14.49
N HIS A 61 -16.69 -11.83 -14.65
CA HIS A 61 -15.33 -11.32 -14.52
C HIS A 61 -14.94 -10.50 -15.77
N PRO A 62 -14.08 -9.47 -15.61
CA PRO A 62 -13.59 -8.68 -16.74
C PRO A 62 -12.84 -9.58 -17.72
N LYS A 63 -13.30 -9.64 -18.98
CA LYS A 63 -12.79 -10.57 -20.01
C LYS A 63 -11.51 -10.12 -20.72
N LEU A 64 -11.03 -8.90 -20.50
CA LEU A 64 -9.92 -8.34 -21.26
C LEU A 64 -8.68 -8.20 -20.36
N SER A 65 -7.76 -9.16 -20.45
CA SER A 65 -6.33 -8.89 -20.28
C SER A 65 -5.78 -8.62 -21.67
N GLU A 66 -5.23 -7.44 -21.90
CA GLU A 66 -4.37 -7.22 -23.06
C GLU A 66 -3.13 -8.12 -22.92
N GLU A 67 -2.72 -8.74 -24.03
CA GLU A 67 -1.55 -9.64 -24.15
C GLU A 67 -0.24 -9.00 -23.66
#